data_AF-A0A9D3S887-F1
#
_entry.id   AF-A0A9D3S887-F1
#
_cell.length_a   1.000
_cell.length_b   1.000
_cell.length_c   1.000
_cell.angle_alpha   90.00
_cell.angle_beta   90.00
_cell.angle_gamma   90.00
#
_symmetry.space_group_name_H-M   'P 1'
#
loop_
_entity.id
_entity.type
_entity.pdbx_description
1 polymer ?
#
loop_
_entity_poly.entity_id
_entity_poly.type
_entity_poly.pdbx_seq_one_letter_code
_entity_poly.pdbx_strand_id
1 'polypeptide(L)'
;MSTNQESQPQPSARAPLVTESSGKVPNPSPGRTMIPLGKPKSGRVWKDRNKQRFSALLRDKPLRSSWQKKMEAKREKEMVKQYHQKLKDDKAREKEEKRKRREENLKRRAENEKKAEIVQVIRNTAKLKRMKKKQLRKIEKRDTLSMLQKTPPTVKKSTSGE
;
A
#
# COMPACT_ATOMS: atom_id res chain seq x y z
N MET A 1 -36.31 2.78 36.55
CA MET A 1 -35.34 2.18 37.49
C MET A 1 -34.88 0.84 36.92
N SER A 2 -33.70 0.79 36.34
CA SER A 2 -32.93 -0.46 36.16
C SER A 2 -31.51 -0.06 35.81
N THR A 3 -30.66 -0.16 36.81
CA THR A 3 -29.24 0.15 36.84
C THR A 3 -28.48 -0.92 36.09
N ASN A 4 -27.94 -0.59 34.91
CA ASN A 4 -26.88 -1.38 34.29
C ASN A 4 -25.56 -1.01 34.94
N GLN A 5 -25.02 -1.92 35.75
CA GLN A 5 -23.65 -1.83 36.26
C GLN A 5 -22.67 -2.22 35.15
N GLU A 6 -22.05 -1.21 34.56
CA GLU A 6 -20.90 -1.32 33.68
C GLU A 6 -19.68 -1.78 34.50
N SER A 7 -19.29 -3.05 34.38
CA SER A 7 -18.07 -3.55 35.01
C SER A 7 -16.86 -3.19 34.14
N GLN A 8 -16.15 -2.14 34.55
CA GLN A 8 -14.86 -1.74 33.98
C GLN A 8 -13.77 -2.77 34.33
N PRO A 9 -12.98 -3.29 33.37
CA PRO A 9 -11.77 -4.02 33.72
C PRO A 9 -10.69 -3.03 34.15
N GLN A 10 -10.29 -3.14 35.42
CA GLN A 10 -9.18 -2.37 36.00
C GLN A 10 -7.88 -2.65 35.24
N PRO A 11 -7.09 -1.63 34.87
CA PRO A 11 -5.73 -1.84 34.39
C PRO A 11 -4.87 -2.30 35.57
N SER A 12 -4.59 -3.60 35.66
CA SER A 12 -3.60 -4.09 36.62
C SER A 12 -2.24 -3.54 36.19
N ALA A 13 -1.83 -2.44 36.82
CA ALA A 13 -0.48 -1.94 36.84
C ALA A 13 0.40 -3.02 37.48
N ARG A 14 0.85 -3.97 36.64
CA ARG A 14 1.83 -4.96 37.05
C ARG A 14 3.17 -4.23 37.08
N ALA A 15 3.49 -3.68 38.24
CA ALA A 15 4.84 -3.23 38.57
C ALA A 15 5.82 -4.33 38.11
N PRO A 16 6.96 -3.97 37.49
CA PRO A 16 8.01 -4.94 37.28
C PRO A 16 8.44 -5.41 38.68
N LEU A 17 8.06 -6.64 39.01
CA LEU A 17 8.67 -7.37 40.10
C LEU A 17 10.16 -7.45 39.74
N VAL A 18 10.94 -6.53 40.29
CA VAL A 18 12.37 -6.67 40.53
C VAL A 18 12.51 -7.92 41.38
N THR A 19 12.50 -9.06 40.70
CA THR A 19 13.18 -10.23 41.19
C THR A 19 14.65 -9.84 41.15
N GLU A 20 15.15 -9.37 42.28
CA GLU A 20 16.54 -9.63 42.64
C GLU A 20 16.69 -11.14 42.71
N SER A 21 16.74 -11.80 41.55
CA SER A 21 17.47 -13.03 41.41
C SER A 21 18.91 -12.61 41.64
N SER A 22 19.29 -12.59 42.92
CA SER A 22 20.66 -12.78 43.37
C SER A 22 21.27 -13.76 42.38
N GLY A 23 22.16 -13.23 41.53
CA GLY A 23 22.86 -14.02 40.56
C GLY A 23 23.61 -15.06 41.36
N LYS A 24 23.00 -16.25 41.51
CA LYS A 24 23.69 -17.42 42.01
C LYS A 24 24.69 -17.75 40.91
N VAL A 25 25.83 -17.09 41.00
CA VAL A 25 27.05 -17.50 40.32
C VAL A 25 27.13 -18.99 40.60
N PRO A 26 27.09 -19.87 39.59
CA PRO A 26 27.15 -21.29 39.84
C PRO A 26 28.44 -21.51 40.61
N ASN A 27 28.30 -21.96 41.85
CA ASN A 27 29.42 -22.27 42.71
C ASN A 27 30.30 -23.24 41.92
N PRO A 28 31.53 -22.85 41.50
CA PRO A 28 32.39 -23.78 40.81
C PRO A 28 32.62 -24.92 41.79
N SER A 29 32.27 -26.14 41.38
CA SER A 29 32.48 -27.34 42.19
C SER A 29 33.84 -27.25 42.90
N PRO A 30 33.89 -27.38 44.24
CA PRO A 30 35.10 -27.18 45.00
C PRO A 30 36.05 -28.33 44.67
N GLY A 31 36.93 -28.10 43.70
CA GLY A 31 37.80 -29.14 43.17
C GLY A 31 38.31 -28.89 41.75
N ARG A 32 37.70 -27.99 40.98
CA ARG A 32 38.28 -27.59 39.69
C ARG A 32 39.04 -26.30 39.85
N THR A 33 40.33 -26.43 40.17
CA THR A 33 41.29 -25.33 40.06
C THR A 33 41.12 -24.69 38.68
N MET A 34 40.70 -23.42 38.64
CA MET A 34 40.77 -22.64 37.42
C MET A 34 42.26 -22.41 37.18
N ILE A 35 42.91 -23.38 36.53
CA ILE A 35 44.31 -23.28 36.15
C ILE A 35 44.41 -22.02 35.27
N PRO A 36 45.18 -20.99 35.65
CA PRO A 36 45.36 -19.82 34.82
C PRO A 36 45.91 -20.26 33.46
N LEU A 37 45.12 -20.07 32.41
CA LEU A 37 45.49 -20.45 31.06
C LEU A 37 46.54 -19.46 30.56
N GLY A 38 47.80 -19.90 30.43
CA GLY A 38 48.87 -19.09 29.83
C GLY A 38 48.62 -18.73 28.36
N LYS A 39 49.46 -17.85 27.81
CA LYS A 39 49.40 -17.40 26.40
C LYS A 39 49.25 -18.60 25.45
N PRO A 40 48.43 -18.48 24.38
CA PRO A 40 48.28 -19.57 23.42
C PRO A 40 49.65 -19.96 22.84
N LYS A 41 49.92 -21.26 22.69
CA LYS A 41 51.21 -21.78 22.20
C LYS A 41 51.61 -21.19 20.84
N SER A 42 50.63 -20.75 20.05
CA SER A 42 50.83 -20.09 18.75
C SER A 42 51.15 -18.59 18.83
N GLY A 43 51.17 -17.96 20.01
CA GLY A 43 51.43 -16.53 20.20
C GLY A 43 50.34 -15.57 19.69
N ARG A 44 49.41 -16.05 18.85
CA ARG A 44 48.31 -15.26 18.28
C ARG A 44 47.26 -14.92 19.33
N VAL A 45 47.24 -13.66 19.76
CA VAL A 45 46.33 -13.11 20.77
C VAL A 45 44.85 -13.15 20.40
N TRP A 46 44.52 -13.21 19.11
CA TRP A 46 43.13 -13.24 18.61
C TRP A 46 42.49 -14.62 18.63
N LYS A 47 43.25 -15.68 18.96
CA LYS A 47 42.71 -17.03 19.10
C LYS A 47 42.30 -17.27 20.56
N ASP A 48 41.05 -16.93 20.87
CA ASP A 48 40.48 -17.15 22.18
C ASP A 48 40.30 -18.63 22.47
N ARG A 49 41.08 -19.17 23.41
CA ARG A 49 40.96 -20.55 23.90
C ARG A 49 39.70 -20.75 24.77
N ASN A 50 39.03 -19.67 25.17
CA ASN A 50 37.82 -19.67 26.00
C ASN A 50 36.51 -19.59 25.19
N LYS A 51 36.56 -19.83 23.87
CA LYS A 51 35.33 -19.91 23.08
C LYS A 51 34.57 -21.18 23.46
N GLN A 52 33.29 -21.03 23.81
CA GLN A 52 32.43 -22.17 24.17
C GLN A 52 32.53 -23.24 23.08
N ARG A 53 32.78 -24.49 23.49
CA ARG A 53 32.88 -25.61 22.54
C ARG A 53 31.55 -25.74 21.80
N PHE A 54 31.57 -26.18 20.55
CA PHE A 54 30.33 -26.44 19.79
C PHE A 54 29.41 -27.47 20.49
N SER A 55 29.95 -28.30 21.38
CA SER A 55 29.20 -29.22 22.24
C SER A 55 28.40 -28.54 23.35
N ALA A 56 28.68 -27.27 23.68
CA ALA A 56 27.90 -26.45 24.60
C ALA A 56 26.65 -25.84 23.92
N LEU A 57 26.56 -25.91 22.59
CA LEU A 57 25.33 -25.62 21.87
C LEU A 57 24.34 -26.75 22.19
N LEU A 58 23.35 -26.47 23.03
CA LEU A 58 22.26 -27.39 23.34
C LEU A 58 21.58 -27.78 22.01
N ARG A 59 21.83 -29.01 21.54
CA ARG A 59 21.16 -29.54 20.35
C ARG A 59 19.81 -30.09 20.81
N ASP A 60 18.82 -29.22 20.85
CA ASP A 60 17.45 -29.67 21.10
C ASP A 60 17.07 -30.73 20.07
N LYS A 61 16.46 -31.81 20.56
CA LYS A 61 15.89 -32.85 19.70
C LYS A 61 14.86 -32.14 18.81
N PRO A 62 15.00 -32.18 17.47
CA PRO A 62 14.00 -31.56 16.62
C PRO A 62 12.66 -32.23 16.90
N LEU A 63 11.68 -31.45 17.33
CA LEU A 63 10.35 -31.94 17.66
C LEU A 63 9.76 -32.58 16.39
N ARG A 64 9.72 -33.92 16.34
CA ARG A 64 9.18 -34.64 15.19
C ARG A 64 7.65 -34.52 15.24
N SER A 65 7.10 -33.52 14.57
CA SER A 65 5.66 -33.43 14.35
C SER A 65 5.18 -34.59 13.47
N SER A 66 4.04 -35.17 13.84
CA SER A 66 3.36 -36.19 13.03
C SER A 66 2.92 -35.61 11.68
N TRP A 67 2.74 -36.48 10.69
CA TRP A 67 2.30 -36.08 9.34
C TRP A 67 0.97 -35.33 9.37
N GLN A 68 0.03 -35.78 10.19
CA GLN A 68 -1.27 -35.14 10.38
C GLN A 68 -1.13 -33.67 10.83
N LYS A 69 -0.26 -33.40 11.81
CA LYS A 69 0.00 -32.04 12.29
C LYS A 69 0.64 -31.14 11.23
N LYS A 70 1.45 -31.71 10.33
CA LYS A 70 1.99 -30.98 9.17
C LYS A 70 0.91 -30.62 8.16
N MET A 71 -0.03 -31.54 7.91
CA MET A 71 -1.14 -31.31 6.99
C MET A 71 -2.12 -30.27 7.54
N GLU A 72 -2.40 -30.30 8.84
CA GLU A 72 -3.21 -29.28 9.51
C GLU A 72 -2.57 -27.89 9.41
N ALA A 73 -1.29 -27.76 9.78
CA ALA A 73 -0.57 -26.49 9.64
C ALA A 73 -0.51 -25.97 8.19
N LYS A 74 -0.45 -26.88 7.21
CA LYS A 74 -0.51 -26.52 5.79
C LYS A 74 -1.88 -25.95 5.42
N ARG A 75 -2.98 -26.60 5.84
CA ARG A 75 -4.35 -26.12 5.61
C ARG A 75 -4.59 -24.76 6.28
N GLU A 76 -4.18 -24.60 7.53
CA GLU A 76 -4.28 -23.32 8.24
C GLU A 76 -3.54 -22.21 7.50
N LYS A 77 -2.30 -22.47 7.06
CA LYS A 77 -1.51 -21.52 6.28
C LYS A 77 -2.19 -21.15 4.96
N GLU A 78 -2.80 -22.11 4.28
CA GLU A 78 -3.57 -21.87 3.06
C GLU A 78 -4.80 -21.00 3.32
N MET A 79 -5.56 -21.27 4.39
CA MET A 79 -6.71 -20.44 4.77
C MET A 79 -6.31 -19.00 5.11
N VAL A 80 -5.25 -18.82 5.90
CA VAL A 80 -4.72 -17.48 6.23
C VAL A 80 -4.26 -16.75 4.97
N LYS A 81 -3.58 -17.44 4.05
CA LYS A 81 -3.14 -16.86 2.78
C LYS A 81 -4.33 -16.42 1.91
N GLN A 82 -5.35 -17.25 1.81
CA GLN A 82 -6.57 -16.92 1.06
C GLN A 82 -7.30 -15.72 1.67
N TYR A 83 -7.42 -15.69 2.99
CA TYR A 83 -8.04 -14.57 3.70
C TYR A 83 -7.27 -13.26 3.48
N HIS A 84 -5.94 -13.29 3.61
CA HIS A 84 -5.09 -12.13 3.32
C HIS A 84 -5.22 -11.66 1.87
N GLN A 85 -5.31 -12.59 0.92
CA GLN A 85 -5.51 -12.26 -0.48
C GLN A 85 -6.85 -11.55 -0.70
N LYS A 86 -7.94 -12.07 -0.13
CA LYS A 86 -9.27 -11.42 -0.19
C LYS A 86 -9.24 -9.99 0.32
N LEU A 87 -8.62 -9.75 1.48
CA LEU A 87 -8.49 -8.39 2.03
C LEU A 87 -7.72 -7.43 1.10
N LYS A 88 -6.67 -7.93 0.44
CA LYS A 88 -5.91 -7.14 -0.54
C LYS A 88 -6.74 -6.83 -1.77
N ASP A 89 -7.45 -7.82 -2.29
CA ASP A 89 -8.28 -7.70 -3.49
C ASP A 89 -9.43 -6.71 -3.24
N ASP A 90 -10.10 -6.79 -2.10
CA ASP A 90 -11.17 -5.86 -1.72
C ASP A 90 -10.65 -4.41 -1.65
N LYS A 91 -9.49 -4.20 -1.02
CA LYS A 91 -8.85 -2.88 -0.96
C LYS A 91 -8.43 -2.37 -2.34
N ALA A 92 -7.96 -3.25 -3.22
CA ALA A 92 -7.57 -2.91 -4.57
C ALA A 92 -8.80 -2.50 -5.40
N ARG A 93 -9.89 -3.27 -5.31
CA ARG A 93 -11.17 -2.98 -5.98
C ARG A 93 -11.74 -1.63 -5.57
N GLU A 94 -11.78 -1.34 -4.27
CA GLU A 94 -12.28 -0.04 -3.79
C GLU A 94 -11.45 1.14 -4.34
N LYS A 95 -10.13 0.98 -4.41
CA LYS A 95 -9.23 1.99 -4.97
C LYS A 95 -9.44 2.18 -6.48
N GLU A 96 -9.62 1.09 -7.21
CA GLU A 96 -9.88 1.11 -8.65
C GLU A 96 -11.22 1.76 -8.98
N GLU A 97 -12.28 1.44 -8.23
CA GLU A 97 -13.60 2.07 -8.39
C GLU A 97 -13.54 3.58 -8.12
N LYS A 98 -12.84 4.00 -7.05
CA LYS A 98 -12.60 5.43 -6.77
C LYS A 98 -11.81 6.11 -7.88
N ARG A 99 -10.80 5.43 -8.45
CA ARG A 99 -10.00 5.93 -9.57
C ARG A 99 -10.87 6.11 -10.82
N LYS A 100 -11.62 5.07 -11.21
CA LYS A 100 -12.52 5.10 -12.36
C LYS A 100 -13.56 6.22 -12.24
N ARG A 101 -14.13 6.41 -11.05
CA ARG A 101 -15.08 7.51 -10.78
C ARG A 101 -14.43 8.88 -10.96
N ARG A 102 -13.18 9.07 -10.52
CA ARG A 102 -12.45 10.33 -10.71
C ARG A 102 -12.15 10.58 -12.19
N GLU A 103 -11.70 9.55 -12.90
CA GLU A 103 -11.41 9.63 -14.33
C GLU A 103 -12.67 9.98 -15.14
N GLU A 104 -13.81 9.36 -14.82
CA GLU A 104 -15.09 9.67 -15.46
C GLU A 104 -15.54 11.11 -15.15
N ASN A 105 -15.47 11.53 -13.89
CA ASN A 105 -15.81 12.90 -13.49
C ASN A 105 -14.91 13.94 -14.18
N LEU A 106 -13.61 13.66 -14.30
CA LEU A 106 -12.67 14.54 -14.98
C LEU A 106 -12.97 14.61 -16.49
N LYS A 107 -13.26 13.47 -17.11
CA LYS A 107 -13.68 13.41 -18.51
C LYS A 107 -14.97 14.19 -18.74
N ARG A 108 -15.97 14.01 -17.87
CA ARG A 108 -17.24 14.76 -17.93
C ARG A 108 -17.02 16.26 -17.76
N ARG A 109 -16.13 16.67 -16.84
CA ARG A 109 -15.77 18.08 -16.67
C ARG A 109 -15.10 18.64 -17.92
N ALA A 110 -14.12 17.95 -18.49
CA ALA A 110 -13.45 18.38 -19.71
C ALA A 110 -14.40 18.47 -20.92
N GLU A 111 -15.35 17.54 -21.05
CA GLU A 111 -16.38 17.60 -22.07
C GLU A 111 -17.37 18.75 -21.83
N ASN A 112 -17.75 19.00 -20.57
CA ASN A 112 -18.61 20.12 -20.21
C ASN A 112 -17.91 21.46 -20.42
N GLU A 113 -16.63 21.59 -20.12
CA GLU A 113 -15.82 22.78 -20.43
C GLU A 113 -15.82 23.06 -21.93
N LYS A 114 -15.57 22.02 -22.75
CA LYS A 114 -15.65 22.14 -24.22
C LYS A 114 -17.04 22.53 -24.72
N LYS A 115 -18.11 22.04 -24.09
CA LYS A 115 -19.51 22.35 -24.46
C LYS A 115 -19.97 23.72 -23.95
N ALA A 116 -19.52 24.12 -22.76
CA ALA A 116 -19.83 25.41 -22.13
C ALA A 116 -19.07 26.56 -22.78
N GLU A 117 -17.98 26.28 -23.50
CA GLU A 117 -17.33 27.25 -24.35
C GLU A 117 -18.26 27.67 -25.51
N ILE A 118 -18.95 28.80 -25.32
CA ILE A 118 -19.85 29.38 -26.32
C ILE A 118 -19.00 29.96 -27.46
N VAL A 119 -18.76 29.17 -28.50
CA VAL A 119 -17.99 29.58 -29.68
C VAL A 119 -18.91 30.20 -30.73
N GLN A 120 -18.52 31.38 -31.24
CA GLN A 120 -19.15 31.96 -32.43
C GLN A 120 -18.43 31.47 -33.69
N VAL A 121 -19.12 30.69 -34.54
CA VAL A 121 -18.54 30.19 -35.80
C VAL A 121 -18.41 31.34 -36.81
N ILE A 122 -17.17 31.68 -37.17
CA ILE A 122 -16.88 32.71 -38.16
C ILE A 122 -16.82 32.09 -39.55
N ARG A 123 -17.90 32.22 -40.33
CA ARG A 123 -17.98 31.70 -41.70
C ARG A 123 -17.28 32.59 -42.74
N ASN A 124 -17.22 33.90 -42.50
CA ASN A 124 -16.62 34.87 -43.42
C ASN A 124 -15.29 35.42 -42.85
N THR A 125 -14.18 35.09 -43.48
CA THR A 125 -12.83 35.48 -43.05
C THR A 125 -12.51 36.95 -43.32
N ALA A 126 -13.20 37.62 -44.25
CA ALA A 126 -13.04 39.04 -44.50
C ALA A 126 -13.41 39.89 -43.29
N LYS A 127 -14.32 39.39 -42.43
CA LYS A 127 -14.70 40.05 -41.17
C LYS A 127 -13.52 40.17 -40.22
N LEU A 128 -12.71 39.11 -40.05
CA LEU A 128 -11.50 39.15 -39.22
C LEU A 128 -10.46 40.12 -39.78
N LYS A 129 -10.31 40.16 -41.11
CA LYS A 129 -9.37 41.06 -41.78
C LYS A 129 -9.75 42.54 -41.64
N ARG A 130 -11.04 42.85 -41.51
CA ARG A 130 -11.57 44.22 -41.33
C ARG A 130 -11.55 44.69 -39.86
N MET A 131 -11.36 43.79 -38.89
CA MET A 131 -11.38 44.14 -37.47
C MET A 131 -10.10 44.84 -37.01
N LYS A 132 -10.23 45.65 -35.95
CA LYS A 132 -9.09 46.37 -35.37
C LYS A 132 -8.14 45.40 -34.65
N LYS A 133 -6.83 45.63 -34.76
CA LYS A 133 -5.78 44.80 -34.13
C LYS A 133 -5.97 44.56 -32.63
N LYS A 134 -6.50 45.55 -31.88
CA LYS A 134 -6.81 45.39 -30.44
C LYS A 134 -7.95 44.39 -30.17
N GLN A 135 -8.94 44.30 -31.06
CA GLN A 135 -10.04 43.33 -30.93
C GLN A 135 -9.56 41.92 -31.25
N LEU A 136 -8.71 41.76 -32.27
CA LEU A 136 -8.12 40.47 -32.63
C LEU A 136 -7.29 39.84 -31.49
N ARG A 137 -6.67 40.66 -30.63
CA ARG A 137 -5.93 40.18 -29.45
C ARG A 137 -6.82 39.55 -28.37
N LYS A 138 -8.12 39.88 -28.35
CA LYS A 138 -9.09 39.33 -27.39
C LYS A 138 -9.75 38.03 -27.88
N ILE A 139 -9.55 37.66 -29.15
CA ILE A 139 -10.17 36.47 -29.74
C ILE A 139 -9.27 35.27 -29.47
N GLU A 140 -9.77 34.33 -28.69
CA GLU A 140 -9.19 32.98 -28.61
C GLU A 140 -9.74 32.12 -29.75
N LYS A 141 -8.84 31.42 -30.44
CA LYS A 141 -9.23 30.55 -31.56
C LYS A 141 -9.49 29.15 -31.04
N ARG A 142 -10.71 28.66 -31.25
CA ARG A 142 -11.10 27.28 -30.96
C ARG A 142 -11.46 26.58 -32.26
N ASP A 143 -10.94 25.38 -32.42
CA ASP A 143 -11.24 24.58 -33.61
C ASP A 143 -12.57 23.83 -33.41
N THR A 144 -13.55 24.18 -34.23
CA THR A 144 -14.89 23.55 -34.25
C THR A 144 -15.11 22.72 -35.51
N LEU A 145 -14.12 22.62 -36.41
CA LEU A 145 -14.23 21.90 -37.69
C LEU A 145 -14.58 20.42 -37.50
N SER A 146 -14.08 19.81 -36.42
CA SER A 146 -14.37 18.41 -36.08
C SER A 146 -15.84 18.13 -35.76
N MET A 147 -16.61 19.14 -35.35
CA MET A 147 -18.05 19.02 -35.11
C MET A 147 -18.84 19.19 -36.42
N LEU A 148 -18.36 20.05 -37.33
CA LEU A 148 -19.03 20.36 -38.59
C LEU A 148 -18.93 19.21 -39.62
N GLN A 149 -17.83 18.46 -39.62
CA GLN A 149 -17.63 17.31 -40.52
C GLN A 149 -18.54 16.11 -40.18
N LYS A 150 -19.07 16.04 -38.95
CA LYS A 150 -19.90 14.92 -38.48
C LYS A 150 -21.39 15.09 -38.76
N THR A 151 -21.83 16.30 -39.10
CA THR A 151 -23.22 16.56 -39.48
C THR A 151 -23.38 16.31 -40.98
N PRO A 152 -24.14 15.30 -41.43
CA PRO A 152 -24.42 15.14 -42.86
C PRO A 152 -25.20 16.36 -43.37
N PRO A 153 -24.94 16.84 -44.59
CA PRO A 153 -25.67 17.98 -45.15
C PRO A 153 -27.15 17.62 -45.23
N THR A 154 -27.99 18.38 -44.54
CA THR A 154 -29.45 18.27 -44.65
C THR A 154 -29.86 18.83 -46.01
N VAL A 155 -29.92 17.96 -47.02
CA VAL A 155 -30.46 18.29 -48.33
C VAL A 155 -31.96 18.54 -48.15
N LYS A 156 -32.34 19.82 -48.06
CA LYS A 156 -33.75 20.22 -48.09
C LYS A 156 -34.28 19.92 -49.48
N LYS A 157 -34.99 18.79 -49.62
CA LYS A 157 -35.71 18.46 -50.85
C LYS A 157 -36.87 19.44 -50.98
N SER A 158 -36.75 20.38 -51.91
CA SER A 158 -37.84 21.26 -52.31
C SER A 158 -38.94 20.39 -52.91
N THR A 159 -40.05 20.25 -52.19
CA THR A 159 -41.29 19.71 -52.72
C THR A 159 -41.93 20.79 -53.59
N SER A 160 -41.62 20.77 -54.88
CA SER A 160 -42.35 21.52 -55.90
C SER A 160 -43.39 20.58 -56.50
N GLY A 161 -44.67 20.89 -56.33
CA GLY A 161 -45.79 20.18 -56.96
C GLY A 161 -46.99 20.07 -56.04
N GLU A 162 -47.89 21.05 -56.09
CA GLU A 162 -49.10 21.02 -56.94
C GLU A 162 -49.59 22.46 -57.17
#